data_AF-A0A3B9QSZ4-F1
#
_entry.id   AF-A0A3B9QSZ4-F1
#
_cell.length_a   1.000
_cell.length_b   1.000
_cell.length_c   1.000
_cell.angle_alpha   90.00
_cell.angle_beta   90.00
_cell.angle_gamma   90.00
#
_symmetry.space_group_name_H-M   'P 1'
#
loop_
_entity.id
_entity.type
_entity.pdbx_description
1 polymer ?
#
loop_
_entity_poly.entity_id
_entity_poly.type
_entity_poly.pdbx_seq_one_letter_code
_entity_poly.pdbx_strand_id
1 'polypeptide(L)'
;MAAEVIRLFARPQEPERRWFAELRPYLEEDYAVEAEYIDPARIPFSEVQSGPKLNGDSHNPQLVTADFETDDGIWTVELHQHSPEGEWLVGAIAPATG
;
A
#
# COMPACT_ATOMS: atom_id res chain seq x y z
N MET A 1 -5.99 3.11 -7.82
CA MET A 1 -5.04 2.12 -7.28
C MET A 1 -4.46 2.54 -5.94
N ALA A 2 -3.32 3.25 -5.82
CA ALA A 2 -2.66 3.48 -4.51
C ALA A 2 -3.59 4.02 -3.40
N ALA A 3 -4.39 5.05 -3.72
CA ALA A 3 -5.36 5.63 -2.78
C ALA A 3 -6.47 4.66 -2.36
N GLU A 4 -6.81 3.69 -3.21
CA GLU A 4 -7.79 2.64 -2.92
C GLU A 4 -7.16 1.58 -2.01
N VAL A 5 -5.96 1.13 -2.32
CA VAL A 5 -5.22 0.13 -1.53
C VAL A 5 -5.00 0.63 -0.11
N ILE A 6 -4.48 1.85 0.08
CA ILE A 6 -4.22 2.35 1.44
C ILE A 6 -5.52 2.51 2.26
N ARG A 7 -6.67 2.76 1.62
CA ARG A 7 -7.98 2.77 2.27
C ARG A 7 -8.52 1.39 2.61
N LEU A 8 -8.13 0.35 1.85
CA LEU A 8 -8.40 -1.04 2.20
C LEU A 8 -7.52 -1.47 3.37
N PHE A 9 -6.25 -1.07 3.35
CA PHE A 9 -5.27 -1.30 4.41
C PHE A 9 -5.72 -0.66 5.74
N ALA A 10 -6.21 0.59 5.71
CA ALA A 10 -6.70 1.36 6.87
C ALA A 10 -8.01 0.86 7.52
N ARG A 11 -8.26 -0.46 7.56
CA ARG A 11 -9.48 -1.05 8.11
C ARG A 11 -9.18 -2.00 9.27
N PRO A 12 -8.71 -1.49 10.42
CA PRO A 12 -8.28 -2.34 11.53
C PRO A 12 -9.39 -3.15 12.20
N GLN A 13 -10.65 -2.88 11.87
CA GLN A 13 -11.82 -3.59 12.40
C GLN A 13 -12.36 -4.66 11.44
N GLU A 14 -11.87 -4.73 10.20
CA GLU A 14 -12.31 -5.76 9.26
C GLU A 14 -11.69 -7.13 9.62
N PRO A 15 -12.44 -8.24 9.44
CA PRO A 15 -11.87 -9.56 9.62
C PRO A 15 -10.70 -9.81 8.67
N GLU A 16 -9.59 -10.33 9.21
CA GLU A 16 -8.33 -10.62 8.49
C GLU A 16 -8.54 -11.24 7.10
N ARG A 17 -9.36 -12.30 7.01
CA ARG A 17 -9.64 -12.98 5.73
C ARG A 17 -10.29 -12.07 4.69
N ARG A 18 -11.20 -11.19 5.11
CA ARG A 18 -11.89 -10.27 4.20
C ARG A 18 -10.97 -9.12 3.81
N TRP A 19 -10.27 -8.55 4.78
CA TRP A 19 -9.26 -7.53 4.58
C TRP A 19 -8.22 -7.98 3.55
N PHE A 20 -7.65 -9.17 3.73
CA PHE A 20 -6.67 -9.73 2.80
C PHE A 20 -7.27 -10.04 1.42
N ALA A 21 -8.46 -10.65 1.36
CA ALA A 21 -9.09 -10.96 0.08
C ALA A 21 -9.39 -9.72 -0.78
N GLU A 22 -9.73 -8.59 -0.14
CA GLU A 22 -9.96 -7.32 -0.82
C GLU A 22 -8.64 -6.66 -1.26
N LEU A 23 -7.53 -6.84 -0.52
CA LEU A 23 -6.21 -6.30 -0.88
C LEU A 23 -5.49 -7.10 -1.95
N ARG A 24 -5.57 -8.44 -1.90
CA ARG A 24 -4.78 -9.37 -2.72
C ARG A 24 -4.71 -9.03 -4.21
N PRO A 25 -5.77 -8.57 -4.90
CA PRO A 25 -5.70 -8.25 -6.33
C PRO A 25 -4.71 -7.14 -6.70
N TYR A 26 -4.33 -6.30 -5.73
CA TYR A 26 -3.46 -5.14 -5.96
C TYR A 26 -2.00 -5.39 -5.57
N LEU A 27 -1.69 -6.54 -4.96
CA LEU A 27 -0.37 -6.81 -4.38
C LEU A 27 0.51 -7.60 -5.35
N GLU A 28 1.81 -7.37 -5.27
CA GLU A 28 2.79 -8.30 -5.82
C GLU A 28 2.69 -9.66 -5.10
N GLU A 29 3.13 -10.74 -5.76
CA GLU A 29 3.03 -12.10 -5.21
C GLU A 29 3.79 -12.23 -3.88
N ASP A 30 4.99 -11.66 -3.80
CA ASP A 30 5.83 -11.69 -2.59
C ASP A 30 5.17 -10.90 -1.45
N TYR A 31 4.66 -9.71 -1.73
CA TYR A 31 3.98 -8.91 -0.70
C TYR A 31 2.64 -9.51 -0.28
N ALA A 32 1.94 -10.21 -1.18
CA ALA A 32 0.73 -10.95 -0.83
C ALA A 32 1.01 -12.07 0.19
N VAL A 33 2.15 -12.75 0.08
CA VAL A 33 2.57 -13.77 1.06
C VAL A 33 2.82 -13.12 2.42
N GLU A 34 3.45 -11.95 2.48
CA GLU A 34 3.67 -11.23 3.73
C GLU A 34 2.35 -10.72 4.33
N ALA A 35 1.50 -10.12 3.48
CA ALA A 35 0.23 -9.54 3.89
C ALA A 35 -0.77 -10.56 4.43
N GLU A 36 -0.67 -11.84 4.02
CA GLU A 36 -1.50 -12.92 4.57
C GLU A 36 -1.33 -13.09 6.10
N TYR A 37 -0.18 -12.68 6.65
CA TYR A 37 0.14 -12.79 8.08
C TYR A 37 -0.06 -11.48 8.87
N ILE A 38 -0.56 -10.42 8.22
CA ILE A 38 -0.84 -9.14 8.89
C ILE A 38 -2.19 -9.24 9.61
N ASP A 39 -2.17 -9.02 10.92
CA ASP A 39 -3.38 -8.77 11.70
C ASP A 39 -3.83 -7.31 11.48
N PRO A 40 -4.97 -7.05 10.80
CA PRO A 40 -5.41 -5.69 10.52
C PRO A 40 -5.64 -4.88 11.79
N ALA A 41 -5.97 -5.51 12.93
CA ALA A 41 -6.15 -4.81 14.20
C ALA A 41 -4.85 -4.19 14.75
N ARG A 42 -3.69 -4.52 14.17
CA ARG A 42 -2.38 -3.94 14.49
C ARG A 42 -2.01 -2.75 13.61
N ILE A 43 -2.81 -2.42 12.60
CA ILE A 43 -2.57 -1.25 11.75
C ILE A 43 -2.90 0.00 12.57
N PRO A 44 -1.94 0.93 12.75
CA PRO A 44 -2.08 2.01 13.72
C PRO A 44 -2.92 3.19 13.23
N PHE A 45 -3.38 3.16 11.96
CA PHE A 45 -4.17 4.21 11.35
C PHE A 45 -5.47 3.67 10.78
N SER A 46 -6.48 4.54 10.75
CA SER A 46 -7.83 4.22 10.26
C SER A 46 -8.37 5.27 9.30
N GLU A 47 -7.69 6.41 9.17
CA GLU A 47 -8.10 7.52 8.33
C GLU A 47 -6.95 7.97 7.44
N VAL A 48 -7.25 8.16 6.15
CA VAL A 48 -6.34 8.77 5.18
C VAL A 48 -6.79 10.21 4.98
N GLN A 49 -6.00 11.16 5.49
CA GLN A 49 -6.33 12.58 5.53
C GLN A 49 -6.01 13.27 4.21
N SER A 50 -4.89 12.94 3.56
CA SER A 50 -4.47 13.56 2.30
C SER A 50 -3.51 12.68 1.47
N GLY A 51 -3.18 13.10 0.24
CA GLY A 51 -2.34 12.37 -0.72
C GLY A 51 -3.07 11.86 -1.98
N PRO A 52 -2.40 11.13 -2.88
CA PRO A 52 -0.97 10.80 -2.82
C PRO A 52 -0.07 11.95 -3.24
N LYS A 53 1.09 12.07 -2.59
CA LYS A 53 2.27 12.72 -3.16
C LYS A 53 3.12 11.65 -3.82
N LEU A 54 3.24 11.71 -5.16
CA LEU A 54 4.03 10.75 -5.93
C LEU A 54 5.51 11.13 -5.94
N ASN A 55 6.38 10.16 -5.66
CA ASN A 55 7.82 10.28 -5.81
C ASN A 55 8.30 9.17 -6.77
N GLY A 56 8.97 9.54 -7.86
CA GLY A 56 9.54 8.58 -8.82
C GLY A 56 11.03 8.80 -9.00
N ASP A 57 11.77 7.74 -9.32
CA ASP A 57 13.18 7.81 -9.70
C ASP A 57 13.31 7.82 -11.23
N SER A 58 13.97 8.85 -11.78
CA SER A 58 14.27 8.92 -13.21
C SER A 58 15.14 7.77 -13.72
N HIS A 59 15.88 7.09 -12.85
CA HIS A 59 16.72 5.93 -13.18
C HIS A 59 15.97 4.60 -13.06
N ASN A 60 14.83 4.57 -12.34
CA ASN A 60 13.98 3.40 -12.22
C ASN A 60 12.50 3.80 -12.40
N PRO A 61 12.06 4.04 -13.66
CA PRO A 61 10.70 4.48 -13.94
C PRO A 61 9.63 3.41 -13.63
N GLN A 62 10.06 2.19 -13.32
CA GLN A 62 9.20 1.07 -12.95
C GLN A 62 9.00 0.96 -11.42
N LEU A 63 9.56 1.90 -10.65
CA LEU A 63 9.37 2.04 -9.21
C LEU A 63 8.91 3.46 -8.89
N VAL A 64 7.75 3.57 -8.25
CA VAL A 64 7.18 4.84 -7.77
C VAL A 64 6.68 4.63 -6.36
N THR A 65 6.85 5.63 -5.49
CA THR A 65 6.22 5.66 -4.18
C THR A 65 5.11 6.69 -4.13
N ALA A 66 4.09 6.43 -3.31
CA ALA A 66 2.97 7.32 -3.06
C ALA A 66 2.83 7.55 -1.55
N ASP A 67 3.07 8.79 -1.11
CA ASP A 67 2.97 9.17 0.30
C ASP A 67 1.55 9.67 0.61
N PHE A 68 1.02 9.27 1.75
CA PHE A 68 -0.28 9.67 2.27
C PHE A 68 -0.16 10.14 3.71
N GLU A 69 -0.85 11.23 4.03
CA GLU A 69 -1.00 11.65 5.43
C GLU A 69 -2.16 10.87 6.05
N THR A 70 -1.93 10.23 7.19
CA THR A 70 -2.90 9.47 7.97
C THR A 70 -3.04 10.02 9.39
N ASP A 71 -3.99 9.49 10.17
CA ASP A 71 -4.11 9.75 11.60
C ASP A 71 -2.95 9.21 12.46
N ASP A 72 -2.00 8.49 11.86
CA ASP A 72 -0.76 7.98 12.48
C ASP A 72 0.53 8.54 11.82
N GLY A 73 0.42 9.61 11.02
CA GLY A 73 1.55 10.19 10.31
C GLY A 73 1.62 9.78 8.84
N ILE A 74 2.81 9.85 8.23
CA ILE A 74 2.95 9.60 6.79
C ILE A 74 3.17 8.12 6.54
N TRP A 75 2.37 7.55 5.64
CA TRP A 75 2.50 6.18 5.16
C TRP A 75 2.81 6.18 3.66
N THR A 76 3.70 5.27 3.25
CA THR A 76 4.18 5.13 1.88
C THR A 76 3.63 3.84 1.28
N VAL A 77 3.09 3.95 0.07
CA VAL A 77 2.76 2.80 -0.79
C VAL A 77 3.81 2.72 -1.88
N GLU A 78 4.56 1.62 -1.91
CA GLU A 78 5.52 1.31 -2.98
C GLU A 78 4.81 0.60 -4.13
N LEU A 79 5.00 1.09 -5.35
CA LEU A 79 4.38 0.59 -6.57
C LEU A 79 5.47 0.14 -7.54
N HIS A 80 5.29 -1.03 -8.12
CA HIS A 80 6.16 -1.61 -9.12
C HIS A 80 5.41 -1.90 -10.43
N GLN A 81 6.09 -1.69 -11.56
CA GLN A 81 5.57 -2.03 -12.88
C GLN A 81 6.48 -3.06 -13.54
N HIS A 82 6.10 -4.34 -13.56
CA HIS A 82 6.98 -5.41 -14.08
C HIS A 82 7.26 -5.34 -15.59
N SER A 83 6.46 -4.58 -16.35
CA SER A 83 6.68 -4.37 -17.78
C SER A 83 6.22 -2.98 -18.21
N PRO A 84 6.79 -2.38 -19.27
CA PRO A 84 6.28 -1.14 -19.82
C PRO A 84 4.80 -1.28 -20.16
N GLU A 85 3.98 -0.34 -19.69
CA GLU A 85 2.50 -0.36 -19.83
C GLU A 85 1.78 -1.50 -19.08
N GLY A 86 2.49 -2.28 -18.28
CA GLY A 86 1.91 -3.29 -17.40
C GLY A 86 1.11 -2.68 -16.24
N GLU A 87 0.42 -3.52 -15.51
CA GLU A 87 -0.25 -3.12 -14.27
C GLU A 87 0.79 -2.73 -13.21
N TRP A 88 0.45 -1.69 -12.44
CA TRP A 88 1.20 -1.35 -11.24
C TRP A 88 0.73 -2.25 -10.11
N LEU A 89 1.64 -2.86 -9.38
CA LEU A 89 1.31 -3.67 -8.20
C LEU A 89 2.00 -3.08 -6.97
N VAL A 90 1.41 -3.36 -5.82
CA VAL A 90 1.93 -2.86 -4.54
C VAL A 90 2.98 -3.83 -4.02
N GLY A 91 4.21 -3.36 -3.93
CA GLY A 91 5.34 -4.11 -3.36
C GLY A 91 5.47 -3.95 -1.85
N ALA A 92 5.02 -2.83 -1.30
CA ALA A 92 5.05 -2.57 0.14
C ALA A 92 4.08 -1.46 0.57
N ILE A 93 3.62 -1.54 1.83
CA ILE A 93 2.92 -0.45 2.54
C ILE A 93 3.57 -0.33 3.92
N ALA A 94 4.17 0.82 4.22
CA ALA A 94 4.91 1.02 5.46
C ALA A 94 4.87 2.49 5.92
N PRO A 95 5.11 2.79 7.21
CA PRO A 95 5.37 4.14 7.66
C PRO A 95 6.52 4.75 6.86
N ALA A 96 6.42 6.03 6.47
CA ALA A 96 7.54 6.71 5.86
C ALA A 96 8.71 6.76 6.87
N THR A 97 9.85 6.15 6.53
CA THR A 97 11.09 6.39 7.27
C THR A 97 11.52 7.84 7.04
N GLY A 98 11.44 8.64 8.10
CA GLY A 98 11.99 10.00 8.13
C GLY A 98 13.52 10.05 8.07
#